data_AF-A0A536FPB4-F1
#
_entry.id   AF-A0A536FPB4-F1
#
_cell.length_a   1.000
_cell.length_b   1.000
_cell.length_c   1.000
_cell.angle_alpha   90.00
_cell.angle_beta   90.00
_cell.angle_gamma   90.00
#
_symmetry.space_group_name_H-M   'P 1'
#
loop_
_entity.id
_entity.type
_entity.pdbx_description
1 polymer ?
#
loop_
_entity_poly.entity_id
_entity_poly.type
_entity_poly.pdbx_seq_one_letter_code
_entity_poly.pdbx_strand_id
1 'polypeptide(L)'
;MMREPHPHPDHLWRNPEPKRSYDVVIVGAGGHGLATAYYLAKNHGITNVAVLERGWLAGGNMARNTTVIRSNYLWDESAAIYEHSLKLWEHLSE
;
A
#
# COMPACT_ATOMS: atom_id res chain seq x y z
N MET A 1 18.68 17.04 -11.61
CA MET A 1 18.94 17.45 -10.22
C MET A 1 18.31 16.39 -9.33
N MET A 2 19.11 15.59 -8.61
CA MET A 2 18.56 14.63 -7.63
C MET A 2 17.90 15.46 -6.52
N ARG A 3 16.60 15.25 -6.26
CA ARG A 3 15.96 15.82 -5.07
C ARG A 3 16.59 15.18 -3.83
N GLU A 4 16.79 15.97 -2.78
CA GLU A 4 17.12 15.48 -1.45
C GLU A 4 16.11 14.39 -1.03
N PRO A 5 16.55 13.30 -0.38
CA PRO A 5 15.63 12.27 0.11
C PRO A 5 14.60 12.89 1.05
N HIS A 6 13.33 12.49 0.88
CA HIS A 6 12.30 12.88 1.84
C HIS A 6 12.68 12.29 3.22
N PRO A 7 12.74 13.10 4.30
CA PRO A 7 13.09 12.59 5.61
C PRO A 7 12.05 11.55 6.05
N HIS A 8 12.52 10.44 6.63
CA HIS A 8 11.64 9.48 7.25
C HIS A 8 10.99 10.09 8.51
N PRO A 9 9.70 9.87 8.76
CA PRO A 9 9.05 10.31 9.99
C PRO A 9 9.67 9.67 11.24
N ASP A 10 9.72 10.41 12.35
CA ASP A 10 10.15 9.88 13.66
C ASP A 10 9.24 8.75 14.18
N HIS A 11 8.01 8.68 13.67
CA HIS A 11 7.03 7.66 14.02
C HIS A 11 6.27 7.18 12.79
N LEU A 12 6.27 5.85 12.57
CA LEU A 12 5.62 5.21 11.42
C LEU A 12 4.31 4.50 11.81
N TRP A 13 4.36 3.60 12.79
CA TRP A 13 3.21 2.80 13.23
C TRP A 13 3.36 2.34 14.69
N ARG A 14 2.26 1.83 15.26
CA ARG A 14 2.22 1.17 16.57
C ARG A 14 2.34 -0.34 16.39
N ASN A 15 2.76 -1.06 17.46
CA ASN A 15 2.81 -2.52 17.51
C ASN A 15 1.80 -3.08 18.54
N PRO A 16 0.48 -2.97 18.29
CA PRO A 16 -0.53 -3.47 19.23
C PRO A 16 -0.65 -4.99 19.16
N GLU A 17 -1.03 -5.60 20.28
CA GLU A 17 -1.57 -6.97 20.27
C GLU A 17 -2.89 -7.03 19.46
N PRO A 18 -3.15 -8.11 18.70
CA PRO A 18 -4.40 -8.25 17.95
C PRO A 18 -5.63 -8.24 18.87
N LYS A 19 -6.67 -7.51 18.45
CA LYS A 19 -7.99 -7.56 19.07
C LYS A 19 -8.64 -8.92 18.78
N ARG A 20 -9.69 -9.24 19.54
CA ARG A 20 -10.50 -10.45 19.33
C ARG A 20 -11.25 -10.47 17.99
N SER A 21 -11.59 -9.30 17.44
CA SER A 21 -12.35 -9.17 16.20
C SER A 21 -12.08 -7.84 15.50
N TYR A 22 -12.28 -7.85 14.18
CA TYR A 22 -12.18 -6.72 13.26
C TYR A 22 -13.28 -6.83 12.21
N ASP A 23 -13.66 -5.71 11.59
CA ASP A 23 -14.63 -5.73 10.49
C ASP A 23 -13.98 -6.34 9.24
N VAL A 24 -12.68 -6.07 9.04
CA VAL A 24 -11.87 -6.65 7.97
C VAL A 24 -10.52 -7.10 8.51
N VAL A 25 -10.09 -8.30 8.12
CA VAL A 25 -8.73 -8.81 8.33
C VAL A 25 -8.07 -8.99 6.97
N ILE A 26 -6.91 -8.35 6.79
CA ILE A 26 -6.06 -8.47 5.61
C ILE A 26 -4.87 -9.35 5.98
N VAL A 27 -4.65 -10.43 5.22
CA VAL A 27 -3.52 -11.35 5.43
C VAL A 27 -2.41 -11.01 4.42
N GLY A 28 -1.29 -10.49 4.93
CA GLY A 28 -0.10 -10.07 4.19
C GLY A 28 0.09 -8.56 4.19
N ALA A 29 1.21 -8.08 4.73
CA ALA A 29 1.54 -6.65 4.80
C ALA A 29 2.58 -6.22 3.76
N GLY A 30 2.42 -6.70 2.52
CA GLY A 30 3.09 -6.13 1.36
C GLY A 30 2.43 -4.81 0.91
N GLY A 31 2.94 -4.22 -0.18
CA GLY A 31 2.40 -2.98 -0.73
C GLY A 31 0.90 -3.03 -1.00
N HIS A 32 0.40 -4.13 -1.58
CA HIS A 32 -1.03 -4.29 -1.84
C HIS A 32 -1.85 -4.35 -0.54
N GLY A 33 -1.47 -5.15 0.45
CA GLY A 33 -2.23 -5.25 1.70
C GLY A 33 -2.30 -3.93 2.46
N LEU A 34 -1.20 -3.18 2.51
CA LEU A 34 -1.15 -1.85 3.11
C LEU A 34 -1.99 -0.83 2.33
N ALA A 35 -1.91 -0.82 1.00
CA ALA A 35 -2.73 0.05 0.16
C ALA A 35 -4.23 -0.28 0.30
N THR A 36 -4.60 -1.56 0.37
CA THR A 36 -5.98 -1.99 0.61
C THR A 36 -6.49 -1.45 1.95
N ALA A 37 -5.73 -1.57 3.04
CA ALA A 37 -6.11 -1.02 4.33
C ALA A 37 -6.30 0.51 4.27
N TYR A 38 -5.39 1.21 3.60
CA TYR A 38 -5.47 2.66 3.40
C TYR A 38 -6.75 3.07 2.65
N TYR A 39 -7.05 2.43 1.52
CA TYR A 39 -8.23 2.79 0.72
C TYR A 39 -9.56 2.31 1.32
N LEU A 40 -9.57 1.23 2.13
CA LEU A 40 -10.74 0.88 2.96
C LEU A 40 -11.09 2.03 3.92
N ALA A 41 -10.09 2.60 4.58
CA ALA A 41 -10.30 3.74 5.47
C ALA A 41 -10.66 5.02 4.69
N LYS A 42 -9.85 5.39 3.69
CA LYS A 42 -9.97 6.65 2.94
C LYS A 42 -11.26 6.76 2.13
N ASN A 43 -11.64 5.70 1.41
CA ASN A 43 -12.74 5.77 0.45
C ASN A 43 -14.06 5.20 1.00
N HIS A 44 -13.99 4.33 2.01
CA HIS A 44 -15.15 3.61 2.51
C HIS A 44 -15.42 3.80 4.01
N GLY A 45 -14.56 4.53 4.74
CA GLY A 45 -14.72 4.76 6.18
C GLY A 45 -14.53 3.50 7.05
N ILE A 46 -14.08 2.39 6.46
CA ILE A 46 -13.85 1.13 7.17
C ILE A 46 -12.49 1.20 7.86
N THR A 47 -12.50 1.45 9.17
CA THR A 47 -11.29 1.73 9.96
C THR A 47 -10.98 0.67 11.01
N ASN A 48 -11.93 -0.21 11.33
CA ASN A 48 -11.69 -1.37 12.19
C ASN A 48 -11.06 -2.52 11.40
N VAL A 49 -9.83 -2.30 10.93
CA VAL A 49 -9.09 -3.21 10.04
C VAL A 49 -7.83 -3.72 10.73
N ALA A 50 -7.54 -5.02 10.55
CA ALA A 50 -6.22 -5.60 10.88
C ALA A 50 -5.46 -5.95 9.60
N VAL A 51 -4.17 -5.64 9.57
CA VAL A 51 -3.23 -6.19 8.58
C VAL A 51 -2.28 -7.12 9.32
N LEU A 52 -2.31 -8.41 8.98
CA LEU A 52 -1.51 -9.44 9.65
C LEU A 52 -0.35 -9.85 8.74
N GLU A 53 0.86 -9.83 9.30
CA GLU A 53 2.08 -10.24 8.61
C GLU A 53 2.77 -11.34 9.40
N ARG A 54 3.28 -12.35 8.70
CA ARG A 54 4.02 -13.46 9.32
C ARG A 54 5.43 -13.03 9.74
N GLY A 55 6.05 -12.16 8.94
CA GLY A 55 7.42 -11.68 9.14
C GLY A 55 7.49 -10.20 9.49
N TRP A 56 8.39 -9.49 8.81
CA TRP A 56 8.54 -8.04 8.94
C TRP A 56 7.75 -7.30 7.84
N LEU A 57 7.20 -6.15 8.21
CA LEU A 57 6.34 -5.31 7.36
C LEU A 57 7.01 -5.03 6.01
N ALA A 58 6.28 -5.22 4.91
CA ALA A 58 6.75 -5.04 3.53
C ALA A 58 7.95 -5.94 3.10
N GLY A 59 8.29 -6.99 3.84
CA GLY A 59 9.48 -7.80 3.58
C GLY A 59 9.45 -8.80 2.43
N GLY A 60 8.29 -8.94 1.79
CA GLY A 60 8.10 -9.76 0.59
C GLY A 60 8.60 -9.06 -0.68
N ASN A 61 7.85 -9.23 -1.77
CA ASN A 61 8.18 -8.61 -3.07
C ASN A 61 8.19 -7.06 -3.03
N MET A 62 7.52 -6.47 -2.05
CA MET A 62 7.55 -5.01 -1.85
C MET A 62 8.97 -4.49 -1.59
N ALA A 63 9.84 -5.29 -0.96
CA ALA A 63 11.24 -4.97 -0.73
C ALA A 63 12.21 -5.48 -1.82
N ARG A 64 11.70 -6.08 -2.91
CA ARG A 64 12.52 -6.87 -3.87
C ARG A 64 12.25 -6.55 -5.34
N ASN A 65 11.39 -5.58 -5.62
CA ASN A 65 11.09 -5.18 -6.99
C ASN A 65 12.16 -4.23 -7.54
N THR A 66 12.18 -4.07 -8.86
CA THR A 66 13.09 -3.15 -9.57
C THR A 66 12.46 -1.76 -9.78
N THR A 67 11.44 -1.43 -8.99
CA THR A 67 10.81 -0.09 -8.88
C THR A 67 10.25 0.51 -10.17
N VAL A 68 10.02 -0.27 -11.23
CA VAL A 68 9.44 0.22 -12.49
C VAL A 68 7.95 0.49 -12.32
N ILE A 69 7.51 1.67 -12.75
CA ILE A 69 6.11 2.11 -12.72
C ILE A 69 5.74 2.60 -14.12
N ARG A 70 4.65 2.04 -14.68
CA ARG A 70 4.16 2.34 -16.03
C ARG A 70 2.74 1.79 -16.22
N SER A 71 1.99 2.35 -17.17
CA SER A 71 0.63 1.93 -17.53
C SER A 71 0.45 1.46 -18.98
N ASN A 72 1.53 1.38 -19.75
CA ASN A 72 1.50 1.05 -21.18
C ASN A 72 1.33 -0.46 -21.46
N TYR A 73 0.13 -0.99 -21.20
CA TYR A 73 -0.27 -2.37 -21.52
C TYR A 73 -1.15 -2.42 -22.77
N LEU A 74 -1.16 -3.58 -23.46
CA LEU A 74 -1.84 -3.75 -24.76
C LEU A 74 -3.36 -3.85 -24.66
N TRP A 75 -3.85 -4.63 -23.69
CA TRP A 75 -5.28 -4.91 -23.54
C TRP A 75 -5.97 -3.78 -22.78
N ASP A 76 -7.15 -3.38 -23.23
CA ASP A 76 -7.91 -2.26 -22.66
C ASP A 76 -8.13 -2.44 -21.15
N GLU A 77 -8.43 -3.66 -20.70
CA GLU A 77 -8.65 -3.97 -19.29
C GLU A 77 -7.37 -3.81 -18.46
N SER A 78 -6.22 -4.18 -19.03
CA SER A 78 -4.92 -4.01 -18.39
C SER A 78 -4.54 -2.53 -18.36
N ALA A 79 -4.66 -1.83 -19.49
CA ALA A 79 -4.38 -0.42 -19.58
C ALA A 79 -5.22 0.36 -18.56
N ALA A 80 -6.51 0.06 -18.43
CA ALA A 80 -7.41 0.72 -17.50
C ALA A 80 -6.96 0.60 -16.03
N ILE A 81 -6.62 -0.60 -15.55
CA ILE A 81 -6.21 -0.79 -14.16
C ILE A 81 -4.83 -0.18 -13.87
N TYR A 82 -3.86 -0.31 -14.77
CA TYR A 82 -2.53 0.26 -14.56
C TYR A 82 -2.53 1.79 -14.70
N GLU A 83 -3.34 2.34 -15.59
CA GLU A 83 -3.51 3.80 -15.74
C GLU A 83 -4.21 4.41 -14.52
N HIS A 84 -5.23 3.74 -13.99
CA HIS A 84 -5.82 4.13 -12.72
C HIS A 84 -4.77 4.14 -11.59
N SER A 85 -3.95 3.10 -11.51
CA SER A 85 -2.86 3.03 -10.53
C SER A 85 -1.81 4.13 -10.73
N LEU A 86 -1.49 4.50 -11.98
CA LEU A 86 -0.51 5.55 -12.28
C LEU A 86 -1.01 6.92 -11.80
N LYS A 87 -2.28 7.24 -12.05
CA LYS A 87 -2.91 8.48 -11.57
C LYS A 87 -2.93 8.59 -10.06
N LEU A 88 -3.16 7.49 -9.34
CA LEU A 88 -3.02 7.47 -7.89
C LEU A 88 -1.57 7.72 -7.47
N TRP A 89 -0.60 7.16 -8.20
CA TRP A 89 0.82 7.30 -7.90
C TRP A 89 1.33 8.74 -8.02
N GLU A 90 0.86 9.48 -9.03
CA GLU A 90 1.20 10.89 -9.28
C GLU A 90 0.92 11.81 -8.08
N HIS A 91 -0.06 11.46 -7.25
CA HIS A 91 -0.54 12.29 -6.14
C HIS A 91 -0.27 11.67 -4.77
N LEU A 92 0.45 10.55 -4.69
CA LEU A 92 0.57 9.79 -3.44
C LEU A 92 1.54 10.44 -2.42
N SER A 93 2.42 11.33 -2.88
CA SER A 93 3.38 12.05 -2.04
C SER A 93 2.88 13.39 -1.52
N GLU A 94 1.70 13.82 -1.95
CA GLU A 94 1.03 15.06 -1.50
C GLU A 94 0.18 14.79 -0.25
#